data_AF-A0A948VMT1-F1
#
_entry.id   AF-A0A948VMT1-F1
#
_cell.length_a   1.000
_cell.length_b   1.000
_cell.length_c   1.000
_cell.angle_alpha   90.00
_cell.angle_beta   90.00
_cell.angle_gamma   90.00
#
_symmetry.space_group_name_H-M   'P 1'
#
loop_
_entity.id
_entity.type
_entity.pdbx_description
1 polymer ?
#
loop_
_entity_poly.entity_id
_entity_poly.type
_entity_poly.pdbx_seq_one_letter_code
_entity_poly.pdbx_strand_id
1 'polypeptide(L)'
;MLEAVFQRILRAVFGGGADISAANPLPVDTSPGVKTATTILDEANIALGVTTGFDDCAAIDLSGGPATLALTVKARYNVAAVLGIRIHVRTSPTNDAIGIHTAVANAVIMTDANAHFIVNELVGLTIENVTDGSSGVITANTETTVTVAALAGGTANQWATNDVYSIDGADYDTEDWDSWSAAFTANAVLQQTKHYDTSPMYVKVLVENLDAGQAVTDVEVIATVGV
;
A
#
# COMPACT_ATOMS: atom_id res chain seq x y z
N MET A 1 36.62 -27.53 37.57
CA MET A 1 37.36 -27.34 36.30
C MET A 1 36.60 -27.93 35.09
N LEU A 2 36.01 -29.13 35.21
CA LEU A 2 35.21 -29.77 34.15
C LEU A 2 33.96 -28.96 33.74
N GLU A 3 33.28 -28.35 34.72
CA GLU A 3 32.04 -27.60 34.52
C GLU A 3 32.24 -26.28 33.77
N ALA A 4 33.37 -25.62 33.99
CA ALA A 4 33.74 -24.41 33.25
C ALA A 4 34.11 -24.71 31.78
N VAL A 5 34.67 -25.90 31.51
CA VAL A 5 34.97 -26.35 30.15
C VAL A 5 33.69 -26.74 29.41
N PHE A 6 32.75 -27.41 30.09
CA PHE A 6 31.46 -27.78 29.50
C PHE A 6 30.60 -26.55 29.15
N GLN A 7 30.55 -25.56 30.04
CA GLN A 7 29.90 -24.26 29.80
C GLN A 7 30.52 -23.50 28.61
N ARG A 8 31.85 -23.57 28.45
CA ARG A 8 32.56 -22.92 27.35
C ARG A 8 32.32 -23.60 26.00
N ILE A 9 32.21 -24.92 25.99
CA ILE A 9 31.84 -25.69 24.78
C ILE A 9 30.38 -25.42 24.40
N LEU A 10 29.46 -25.41 25.36
CA LEU A 10 28.04 -25.13 25.10
C LEU A 10 27.80 -23.71 24.56
N ARG A 11 28.47 -22.69 25.12
CA ARG A 11 28.41 -21.32 24.56
C ARG A 11 28.99 -21.21 23.15
N ALA A 12 30.00 -22.01 22.82
CA ALA A 12 30.61 -22.03 21.49
C ALA A 12 29.73 -22.73 20.45
N VAL A 13 28.90 -23.69 20.87
CA VAL A 13 27.99 -24.44 19.97
C VAL A 13 26.66 -23.71 19.77
N PHE A 14 26.12 -23.02 20.80
CA PHE A 14 24.75 -22.48 20.77
C PHE A 14 24.64 -20.95 20.83
N GLY A 15 25.76 -20.21 20.83
CA GLY A 15 25.75 -18.75 20.90
C GLY A 15 25.47 -18.24 22.32
N GLY A 16 26.08 -17.09 22.67
CA GLY A 16 26.24 -16.63 24.05
C GLY A 16 24.99 -16.13 24.80
N GLY A 17 23.77 -16.46 24.36
CA GLY A 17 22.52 -15.90 24.91
C GLY A 17 21.47 -16.89 25.41
N ALA A 18 21.66 -18.21 25.25
CA ALA A 18 20.62 -19.17 25.62
C ALA A 18 20.68 -19.54 27.12
N ASP A 19 19.71 -19.04 27.90
CA ASP A 19 19.41 -19.57 29.24
C ASP A 19 18.67 -20.91 29.08
N ILE A 20 19.43 -21.98 28.80
CA ILE A 20 18.92 -23.36 28.75
C ILE A 20 18.80 -23.84 30.20
N SER A 21 17.69 -23.54 30.86
CA SER A 21 17.34 -24.25 32.08
C SER A 21 16.96 -25.69 31.70
N ALA A 22 17.59 -26.68 32.34
CA ALA A 22 17.48 -28.11 31.99
C ALA A 22 16.07 -28.72 32.16
N ALA A 23 15.06 -27.92 32.52
CA ALA A 23 13.70 -28.36 32.76
C ALA A 23 12.78 -28.26 31.52
N ASN A 24 13.11 -27.47 30.49
CA ASN A 24 12.29 -27.39 29.28
C ASN A 24 13.05 -26.81 28.07
N PRO A 25 13.72 -27.64 27.24
CA PRO A 25 14.45 -27.16 26.07
C PRO A 25 13.49 -27.03 24.89
N LEU A 26 12.63 -26.03 24.90
CA LEU A 26 12.08 -25.54 23.63
C LEU A 26 13.18 -24.67 22.98
N PRO A 27 13.50 -24.88 21.70
CA PRO A 27 14.36 -23.95 21.00
C PRO A 27 13.68 -22.57 21.00
N VAL A 28 14.30 -21.59 21.66
CA VAL A 28 13.91 -20.19 21.49
C VAL A 28 14.46 -19.77 20.15
N ASP A 29 13.58 -19.67 19.16
CA ASP A 29 13.93 -19.04 17.90
C ASP A 29 14.28 -17.57 18.21
N THR A 30 15.56 -17.25 18.05
CA THR A 30 16.11 -15.90 18.22
C THR A 30 16.54 -15.32 16.88
N SER A 31 16.16 -15.95 15.77
CA SER A 31 16.39 -15.42 14.45
C SER A 31 15.69 -14.06 14.38
N PRO A 32 16.42 -12.95 14.19
CA PRO A 32 15.77 -11.67 13.98
C PRO A 32 14.93 -11.81 12.71
N GLY A 33 13.61 -11.75 12.87
CA GLY A 33 12.67 -11.73 11.75
C GLY A 33 13.14 -10.76 10.68
N VAL A 34 13.04 -11.16 9.41
CA VAL A 34 13.48 -10.31 8.30
C VAL A 34 12.59 -9.07 8.31
N LYS A 35 13.20 -7.90 8.42
CA LYS A 35 12.50 -6.62 8.35
C LYS A 35 12.78 -5.98 7.01
N THR A 36 11.72 -5.72 6.25
CA THR A 36 11.78 -5.01 4.98
C THR A 36 11.15 -3.64 5.16
N ALA A 37 11.81 -2.60 4.65
CA ALA A 37 11.26 -1.25 4.61
C ALA A 37 10.97 -0.86 3.15
N THR A 38 9.76 -0.37 2.91
CA THR A 38 9.26 0.02 1.59
C THR A 38 8.60 1.38 1.71
N THR A 39 8.98 2.32 0.85
CA THR A 39 8.29 3.61 0.73
C THR A 39 6.97 3.39 -0.01
N ILE A 40 5.86 3.74 0.64
CA ILE A 40 4.50 3.66 0.08
C ILE A 40 4.21 4.90 -0.75
N LEU A 41 4.57 6.07 -0.22
CA LEU A 41 4.24 7.37 -0.79
C LEU A 41 5.42 8.31 -0.54
N ASP A 42 5.81 9.07 -1.56
CA ASP A 42 6.89 10.06 -1.51
C ASP A 42 6.48 11.28 -2.34
N GLU A 43 5.69 12.16 -1.69
CA GLU A 43 5.14 13.34 -2.32
C GLU A 43 5.88 14.59 -1.87
N ALA A 44 6.44 15.31 -2.84
CA ALA A 44 7.10 16.59 -2.58
C ALA A 44 6.11 17.62 -2.01
N ASN A 45 4.83 17.55 -2.42
CA ASN A 45 3.80 18.50 -2.02
C ASN A 45 2.39 17.93 -2.16
N ILE A 46 1.66 17.83 -1.04
CA ILE A 46 0.22 17.59 -1.02
C ILE A 46 -0.49 18.94 -0.94
N ALA A 47 -1.28 19.26 -1.96
CA ALA A 47 -2.01 20.51 -2.06
C ALA A 47 -3.03 20.70 -0.92
N LEU A 48 -3.49 21.95 -0.74
CA LEU A 48 -4.50 22.31 0.26
C LEU A 48 -5.77 21.48 0.10
N GLY A 49 -6.27 20.89 1.18
CA GLY A 49 -7.53 20.13 1.18
C GLY A 49 -7.57 18.92 0.25
N VAL A 50 -6.42 18.42 -0.24
CA VAL A 50 -6.35 17.30 -1.19
C VAL A 50 -5.94 16.02 -0.47
N THR A 51 -6.53 14.92 -0.93
CA THR A 51 -6.11 13.55 -0.61
C THR A 51 -5.35 12.98 -1.80
N THR A 52 -4.25 12.28 -1.55
CA THR A 52 -3.49 11.57 -2.58
C THR A 52 -4.32 10.45 -3.22
N GLY A 53 -4.01 10.10 -4.46
CA GLY A 53 -4.64 9.02 -5.20
C GLY A 53 -4.01 7.65 -4.90
N PHE A 54 -4.60 6.59 -5.46
CA PHE A 54 -4.02 5.26 -5.39
C PHE A 54 -2.82 5.05 -6.31
N ASP A 55 -2.72 5.86 -7.37
CA ASP A 55 -1.57 5.91 -8.27
C ASP A 55 -0.33 6.52 -7.59
N ASP A 56 -0.53 7.42 -6.62
CA ASP A 56 0.55 7.98 -5.78
C ASP A 56 1.09 6.97 -4.74
N CYS A 57 0.40 5.84 -4.54
CA CYS A 57 0.65 4.91 -3.43
C CYS A 57 1.05 3.51 -3.91
N ALA A 58 2.25 3.06 -3.52
CA ALA A 58 2.66 1.67 -3.69
C ALA A 58 1.91 0.75 -2.72
N ALA A 59 1.44 -0.40 -3.24
CA ALA A 59 0.83 -1.43 -2.42
C ALA A 59 1.90 -2.17 -1.58
N ILE A 60 1.54 -2.52 -0.35
CA ILE A 60 2.31 -3.40 0.51
C ILE A 60 1.63 -4.77 0.52
N ASP A 61 2.37 -5.79 0.06
CA ASP A 61 1.97 -7.19 0.11
C ASP A 61 2.34 -7.80 1.47
N LEU A 62 1.31 -8.27 2.18
CA LEU A 62 1.36 -8.93 3.47
C LEU A 62 0.84 -10.38 3.38
N SER A 63 0.60 -10.92 2.18
CA SER A 63 0.05 -12.26 1.96
C SER A 63 0.96 -13.41 2.44
N GLY A 64 2.25 -13.14 2.66
CA GLY A 64 3.27 -14.12 3.02
C GLY A 64 3.20 -14.71 4.44
N GLY A 65 2.26 -14.27 5.30
CA GLY A 65 2.10 -14.81 6.66
C GLY A 65 1.78 -13.73 7.71
N PRO A 66 1.81 -14.06 9.01
CA PRO A 66 1.54 -13.10 10.07
C PRO A 66 2.65 -12.04 10.10
N ALA A 67 2.41 -10.92 9.45
CA ALA A 67 3.30 -9.80 9.42
C ALA A 67 2.97 -8.81 10.55
N THR A 68 4.00 -8.18 11.09
CA THR A 68 3.84 -6.91 11.80
C THR A 68 4.07 -5.78 10.80
N LEU A 69 3.24 -4.74 10.85
CA LEU A 69 3.39 -3.55 10.02
C LEU A 69 3.62 -2.35 10.92
N ALA A 70 4.64 -1.56 10.59
CA ALA A 70 4.82 -0.23 11.13
C ALA A 70 4.74 0.78 9.98
N LEU A 71 3.83 1.74 10.09
CA LEU A 71 3.74 2.87 9.17
C LEU A 71 4.41 4.07 9.81
N THR A 72 5.49 4.55 9.20
CA THR A 72 6.17 5.79 9.60
C THR A 72 5.84 6.87 8.60
N VAL A 73 5.23 7.94 9.08
CA VAL A 73 4.90 9.13 8.28
C VAL A 73 5.86 10.25 8.64
N LYS A 74 6.38 10.92 7.61
CA LYS A 74 7.14 12.16 7.72
C LYS A 74 6.46 13.23 6.89
N ALA A 75 6.48 14.47 7.37
CA ALA A 75 5.90 15.60 6.66
C ALA A 75 6.48 16.91 7.19
N ARG A 76 6.49 17.96 6.37
CA ARG A 76 6.81 19.34 6.80
C ARG A 76 5.57 20.20 6.71
N TYR A 77 5.16 20.76 7.86
CA TYR A 77 4.05 21.70 7.93
C TYR A 77 4.50 23.14 7.68
N ASN A 78 3.67 23.88 6.97
CA ASN A 78 3.84 25.32 6.78
C ASN A 78 3.75 26.08 8.12
N VAL A 79 4.40 27.23 8.22
CA VAL A 79 4.31 28.12 9.38
C VAL A 79 2.91 28.69 9.61
N ALA A 80 2.14 28.87 8.54
CA ALA A 80 0.76 29.34 8.56
C ALA A 80 -0.27 28.20 8.59
N ALA A 81 0.16 26.94 8.69
CA ALA A 81 -0.75 25.82 8.79
C ALA A 81 -1.54 25.90 10.11
N VAL A 82 -2.80 25.49 10.05
CA VAL A 82 -3.75 25.42 11.17
C VAL A 82 -4.22 24.00 11.44
N LEU A 83 -4.06 23.10 10.45
CA LEU A 83 -4.38 21.67 10.56
C LEU A 83 -3.24 20.81 9.98
N GLY A 84 -3.20 19.55 10.38
CA GLY A 84 -2.21 18.58 9.92
C GLY A 84 -2.73 17.66 8.81
N ILE A 85 -2.15 16.47 8.73
CA ILE A 85 -2.61 15.42 7.80
C ILE A 85 -3.41 14.33 8.50
N ARG A 86 -4.29 13.66 7.74
CA ARG A 86 -4.91 12.40 8.11
C ARG A 86 -4.35 11.29 7.23
N ILE A 87 -4.13 10.14 7.87
CA ILE A 87 -3.62 8.93 7.24
C ILE A 87 -4.77 7.95 7.11
N HIS A 88 -5.03 7.52 5.87
CA HIS A 88 -6.05 6.56 5.52
C HIS A 88 -5.39 5.25 5.14
N VAL A 89 -5.66 4.18 5.88
CA VAL A 89 -5.15 2.85 5.58
C VAL A 89 -6.26 2.06 4.89
N ARG A 90 -6.01 1.68 3.64
CA ARG A 90 -6.93 0.89 2.82
C ARG A 90 -6.40 -0.51 2.60
N THR A 91 -7.31 -1.47 2.58
CA THR A 91 -6.99 -2.88 2.41
C THR A 91 -7.58 -3.42 1.13
N SER A 92 -6.94 -4.44 0.57
CA SER A 92 -7.48 -5.20 -0.56
C SER A 92 -7.15 -6.68 -0.36
N PRO A 93 -8.04 -7.60 -0.79
CA PRO A 93 -7.74 -9.02 -0.83
C PRO A 93 -6.83 -9.40 -2.01
N THR A 94 -6.83 -8.64 -3.11
CA THR A 94 -6.19 -9.04 -4.38
C THR A 94 -5.20 -8.02 -4.92
N ASN A 95 -5.35 -6.73 -4.59
CA ASN A 95 -4.65 -5.61 -5.23
C ASN A 95 -4.85 -5.54 -6.75
N ASP A 96 -5.91 -6.17 -7.27
CA ASP A 96 -6.22 -6.21 -8.70
C ASP A 96 -7.74 -6.27 -8.90
N ALA A 97 -8.25 -5.42 -9.81
CA ALA A 97 -9.62 -5.48 -10.27
C ALA A 97 -9.70 -6.16 -11.64
N ILE A 98 -10.22 -7.38 -11.66
CA ILE A 98 -10.37 -8.22 -12.85
C ILE A 98 -11.86 -8.30 -13.23
N GLY A 99 -12.15 -8.24 -14.52
CA GLY A 99 -13.52 -8.41 -15.00
C GLY A 99 -13.62 -8.60 -16.51
N ILE A 100 -14.84 -8.37 -17.05
CA ILE A 100 -15.15 -8.62 -18.46
C ILE A 100 -15.82 -7.40 -19.08
N HIS A 101 -15.35 -6.98 -20.25
CA HIS A 101 -16.02 -5.98 -21.05
C HIS A 101 -17.38 -6.51 -21.55
N THR A 102 -18.46 -5.94 -21.03
CA THR A 102 -19.85 -6.37 -21.28
C THR A 102 -20.56 -5.57 -22.38
N ALA A 103 -20.00 -4.44 -22.80
CA ALA A 103 -20.60 -3.58 -23.82
C ALA A 103 -20.21 -3.98 -25.26
N VAL A 104 -20.74 -3.23 -26.22
CA VAL A 104 -20.31 -3.29 -27.62
C VAL A 104 -18.90 -2.74 -27.76
N ALA A 105 -18.18 -3.22 -28.77
CA ALA A 105 -16.79 -2.87 -28.98
C ALA A 105 -16.53 -1.36 -28.99
N ASN A 106 -15.45 -0.94 -28.34
CA ASN A 106 -15.08 0.46 -28.17
C ASN A 106 -13.56 0.62 -28.10
N ALA A 107 -13.01 1.63 -28.77
CA ALA A 107 -11.57 1.83 -28.82
C ALA A 107 -10.96 2.34 -27.49
N VAL A 108 -11.74 2.99 -26.64
CA VAL A 108 -11.21 3.76 -25.50
C VAL A 108 -12.02 3.63 -24.21
N ILE A 109 -13.22 3.06 -24.25
CA ILE A 109 -14.08 2.86 -23.07
C ILE A 109 -14.27 1.38 -22.80
N MET A 110 -13.81 0.92 -21.64
CA MET A 110 -14.18 -0.37 -21.07
C MET A 110 -15.48 -0.19 -20.26
N THR A 111 -16.42 -1.14 -20.37
CA THR A 111 -17.64 -1.17 -19.58
C THR A 111 -17.86 -2.57 -19.03
N ASP A 112 -17.96 -2.71 -17.72
CA ASP A 112 -18.37 -3.93 -17.03
C ASP A 112 -19.61 -3.60 -16.20
N ALA A 113 -20.77 -4.10 -16.62
CA ALA A 113 -22.04 -3.84 -15.97
C ALA A 113 -22.16 -4.45 -14.57
N ASN A 114 -21.26 -5.38 -14.19
CA ASN A 114 -21.23 -6.00 -12.87
C ASN A 114 -20.10 -5.44 -11.99
N ALA A 115 -19.27 -4.54 -12.51
CA ALA A 115 -18.24 -3.89 -11.72
C ALA A 115 -18.85 -2.90 -10.72
N HIS A 116 -18.13 -2.68 -9.63
CA HIS A 116 -18.46 -1.74 -8.56
C HIS A 116 -17.26 -0.85 -8.26
N PHE A 117 -16.72 -0.17 -9.28
CA PHE A 117 -15.58 0.71 -9.11
C PHE A 117 -15.95 1.95 -8.30
N ILE A 118 -14.98 2.50 -7.56
CA ILE A 118 -15.16 3.83 -6.96
C ILE A 118 -14.87 4.88 -8.03
N VAL A 119 -15.81 5.80 -8.22
CA VAL A 119 -15.70 6.88 -9.22
C VAL A 119 -14.42 7.68 -9.01
N ASN A 120 -13.67 7.88 -10.09
CA ASN A 120 -12.37 8.57 -10.17
C ASN A 120 -11.18 7.94 -9.42
N GLU A 121 -11.36 6.86 -8.66
CA GLU A 121 -10.28 6.26 -7.89
C GLU A 121 -9.23 5.55 -8.76
N LEU A 122 -9.62 5.11 -9.96
CA LEU A 122 -8.74 4.35 -10.85
C LEU A 122 -7.92 5.25 -11.78
N VAL A 123 -8.13 6.57 -11.74
CA VAL A 123 -7.42 7.53 -12.60
C VAL A 123 -5.92 7.46 -12.32
N GLY A 124 -5.11 7.47 -13.37
CA GLY A 124 -3.64 7.34 -13.28
C GLY A 124 -3.14 5.89 -13.29
N LEU A 125 -3.98 4.91 -12.90
CA LEU A 125 -3.64 3.49 -13.02
C LEU A 125 -3.63 3.03 -14.48
N THR A 126 -3.05 1.86 -14.72
CA THR A 126 -3.05 1.20 -16.03
C THR A 126 -4.10 0.10 -16.06
N ILE A 127 -4.93 0.09 -17.09
CA ILE A 127 -5.82 -1.03 -17.40
C ILE A 127 -5.23 -1.84 -18.55
N GLU A 128 -5.23 -3.16 -18.39
CA GLU A 128 -4.81 -4.11 -19.42
C GLU A 128 -6.02 -4.81 -20.04
N ASN A 129 -6.10 -4.84 -21.36
CA ASN A 129 -6.93 -5.78 -22.10
C ASN A 129 -6.15 -7.09 -22.24
N VAL A 130 -6.38 -8.01 -21.31
CA VAL A 130 -5.70 -9.30 -21.24
C VAL A 130 -5.95 -10.15 -22.48
N THR A 131 -7.11 -9.96 -23.14
CA THR A 131 -7.49 -10.76 -24.31
C THR A 131 -6.66 -10.44 -25.54
N ASP A 132 -6.37 -9.16 -25.80
CA ASP A 132 -5.61 -8.75 -26.99
C ASP A 132 -4.19 -8.26 -26.70
N GLY A 133 -3.84 -8.13 -25.41
CA GLY A 133 -2.55 -7.70 -24.88
C GLY A 133 -2.33 -6.19 -24.93
N SER A 134 -3.35 -5.39 -25.21
CA SER A 134 -3.24 -3.92 -25.20
C SER A 134 -3.40 -3.37 -23.78
N SER A 135 -2.87 -2.17 -23.54
CA SER A 135 -3.05 -1.45 -22.27
C SER A 135 -3.17 0.05 -22.49
N GLY A 136 -3.67 0.76 -21.47
CA GLY A 136 -3.80 2.21 -21.50
C GLY A 136 -3.89 2.80 -20.09
N VAL A 137 -3.47 4.07 -19.97
CA VAL A 137 -3.59 4.83 -18.72
C VAL A 137 -5.02 5.35 -18.59
N ILE A 138 -5.61 5.12 -17.42
CA ILE A 138 -6.98 5.51 -17.10
C ILE A 138 -7.04 7.02 -16.89
N THR A 139 -7.90 7.69 -17.67
CA THR A 139 -8.13 9.14 -17.58
C THR A 139 -9.42 9.50 -16.84
N ALA A 140 -10.36 8.56 -16.75
CA ALA A 140 -11.60 8.71 -15.99
C ALA A 140 -12.21 7.33 -15.74
N ASN A 141 -12.93 7.17 -14.63
CA ASN A 141 -13.76 6.00 -14.40
C ASN A 141 -15.06 6.37 -13.67
N THR A 142 -16.13 5.66 -14.01
CA THR A 142 -17.38 5.65 -13.24
C THR A 142 -17.47 4.31 -12.47
N GLU A 143 -18.61 4.01 -11.86
CA GLU A 143 -18.84 2.73 -11.17
C GLU A 143 -18.66 1.51 -12.10
N THR A 144 -19.02 1.65 -13.37
CA THR A 144 -19.05 0.51 -14.33
C THR A 144 -18.25 0.77 -15.59
N THR A 145 -17.56 1.91 -15.70
CA THR A 145 -16.78 2.25 -16.89
C THR A 145 -15.40 2.76 -16.56
N VAL A 146 -14.44 2.43 -17.43
CA VAL A 146 -13.07 2.93 -17.40
C VAL A 146 -12.76 3.53 -18.76
N THR A 147 -12.24 4.75 -18.79
CA THR A 147 -11.87 5.48 -20.01
C THR A 147 -10.36 5.68 -20.05
N VAL A 148 -9.74 5.36 -21.17
CA VAL A 148 -8.32 5.62 -21.46
C VAL A 148 -8.19 6.62 -22.60
N ALA A 149 -7.05 7.29 -22.73
CA ALA A 149 -6.78 8.14 -23.89
C ALA A 149 -6.64 7.33 -25.19
N ALA A 150 -5.97 6.18 -25.11
CA ALA A 150 -5.82 5.19 -26.16
C ALA A 150 -5.38 3.85 -25.55
N LEU A 151 -5.77 2.75 -26.18
CA LEU A 151 -5.13 1.44 -25.98
C LEU A 151 -3.98 1.28 -26.96
N ALA A 152 -2.89 0.65 -26.53
CA ALA A 152 -1.74 0.36 -27.37
C ALA A 152 -1.05 -0.95 -26.95
N GLY A 153 -0.20 -1.49 -27.85
CA GLY A 153 0.64 -2.66 -27.58
C GLY A 153 0.01 -4.02 -27.90
N GLY A 154 -1.30 -4.06 -28.11
CA GLY A 154 -2.04 -5.29 -28.40
C GLY A 154 -2.34 -5.51 -29.88
N THR A 155 -3.06 -6.61 -30.14
CA THR A 155 -3.43 -7.03 -31.50
C THR A 155 -4.46 -6.10 -32.14
N ALA A 156 -5.49 -5.69 -31.37
CA ALA A 156 -6.59 -4.89 -31.89
C ALA A 156 -6.60 -3.47 -31.33
N ASN A 157 -6.02 -3.25 -30.13
CA ASN A 157 -5.98 -1.96 -29.45
C ASN A 157 -7.38 -1.35 -29.27
N GLN A 158 -8.34 -2.20 -28.95
CA GLN A 158 -9.73 -1.83 -28.66
C GLN A 158 -10.31 -2.85 -27.68
N TRP A 159 -11.36 -2.46 -26.97
CA TRP A 159 -12.21 -3.38 -26.21
C TRP A 159 -13.22 -4.03 -27.15
N ALA A 160 -13.22 -5.36 -27.22
CA ALA A 160 -14.28 -6.15 -27.83
C ALA A 160 -15.20 -6.74 -26.75
N THR A 161 -16.43 -7.06 -27.15
CA THR A 161 -17.38 -7.73 -26.24
C THR A 161 -16.80 -9.06 -25.75
N ASN A 162 -16.81 -9.24 -24.43
CA ASN A 162 -16.20 -10.34 -23.69
C ASN A 162 -14.66 -10.32 -23.54
N ASP A 163 -14.01 -9.21 -23.88
CA ASP A 163 -12.59 -9.05 -23.52
C ASP A 163 -12.43 -9.03 -22.00
N VAL A 164 -11.40 -9.70 -21.50
CA VAL A 164 -11.03 -9.73 -20.09
C VAL A 164 -10.10 -8.55 -19.81
N TYR A 165 -10.33 -7.85 -18.71
CA TYR A 165 -9.44 -6.79 -18.24
C TYR A 165 -8.85 -7.10 -16.86
N SER A 166 -7.73 -6.44 -16.55
CA SER A 166 -7.11 -6.38 -15.23
C SER A 166 -6.63 -4.95 -14.97
N ILE A 167 -6.67 -4.53 -13.70
CA ILE A 167 -6.24 -3.21 -13.23
C ILE A 167 -5.45 -3.42 -11.94
N ASP A 168 -4.13 -3.47 -12.06
CA ASP A 168 -3.23 -3.57 -10.92
C ASP A 168 -3.34 -2.33 -10.02
N GLY A 169 -3.30 -2.54 -8.71
CA GLY A 169 -3.40 -1.47 -7.73
C GLY A 169 -4.84 -1.03 -7.41
N ALA A 170 -5.84 -1.81 -7.81
CA ALA A 170 -7.27 -1.56 -7.60
C ALA A 170 -7.90 -2.55 -6.60
N ASP A 171 -9.24 -2.56 -6.52
CA ASP A 171 -10.06 -3.40 -5.62
C ASP A 171 -9.74 -3.20 -4.12
N TYR A 172 -9.51 -1.95 -3.72
CA TYR A 172 -9.36 -1.58 -2.32
C TYR A 172 -10.70 -1.21 -1.70
N ASP A 173 -10.81 -1.46 -0.40
CA ASP A 173 -12.02 -1.16 0.37
C ASP A 173 -12.39 0.33 0.29
N THR A 174 -13.69 0.62 0.19
CA THR A 174 -14.26 1.98 0.18
C THR A 174 -14.19 2.66 1.54
N GLU A 175 -14.03 1.91 2.62
CA GLU A 175 -13.86 2.39 3.99
C GLU A 175 -12.40 2.25 4.43
N ASP A 176 -11.96 3.17 5.30
CA ASP A 176 -10.66 3.04 5.95
C ASP A 176 -10.68 1.82 6.87
N TRP A 177 -9.74 0.89 6.69
CA TRP A 177 -9.49 -0.15 7.69
C TRP A 177 -9.03 0.48 9.00
N ASP A 178 -8.20 1.52 8.90
CA ASP A 178 -7.85 2.40 10.00
C ASP A 178 -7.58 3.81 9.48
N SER A 179 -7.90 4.79 10.32
CA SER A 179 -7.75 6.20 9.99
C SER A 179 -7.27 6.96 11.22
N TRP A 180 -6.26 7.80 11.06
CA TRP A 180 -5.73 8.57 12.18
C TRP A 180 -5.15 9.92 11.76
N SER A 181 -5.31 10.91 12.62
CA SER A 181 -4.71 12.22 12.44
C SER A 181 -3.29 12.22 13.00
N ALA A 182 -2.33 12.62 12.17
CA ALA A 182 -0.96 12.71 12.60
C ALA A 182 -0.73 13.90 13.53
N ALA A 183 0.31 13.83 14.36
CA ALA A 183 0.68 14.92 15.23
C ALA A 183 0.93 16.20 14.41
N PHE A 184 0.44 17.32 14.93
CA PHE A 184 0.48 18.60 14.24
C PHE A 184 1.09 19.68 15.13
N THR A 185 2.02 20.42 14.54
CA THR A 185 2.56 21.67 15.07
C THR A 185 2.98 22.51 13.87
N ALA A 186 2.46 23.72 13.75
CA ALA A 186 2.82 24.62 12.66
C ALA A 186 4.33 24.89 12.64
N ASN A 187 4.91 25.04 11.44
CA ASN A 187 6.36 25.21 11.24
C ASN A 187 7.22 24.05 11.79
N ALA A 188 6.68 22.84 11.89
CA ALA A 188 7.42 21.67 12.37
C ALA A 188 7.59 20.61 11.27
N VAL A 189 8.61 19.78 11.46
CA VAL A 189 8.75 18.52 10.73
C VAL A 189 8.18 17.42 11.62
N LEU A 190 7.24 16.67 11.07
CA LEU A 190 6.65 15.48 11.67
C LEU A 190 7.51 14.26 11.34
N GLN A 191 7.67 13.40 12.34
CA GLN A 191 7.95 11.98 12.13
C GLN A 191 7.15 11.19 13.18
N GLN A 192 6.24 10.34 12.73
CA GLN A 192 5.39 9.55 13.62
C GLN A 192 5.24 8.13 13.09
N THR A 193 5.30 7.15 14.00
CA THR A 193 5.12 5.73 13.67
C THR A 193 3.88 5.19 14.35
N LYS A 194 3.06 4.43 13.60
CA LYS A 194 1.96 3.62 14.12
C LYS A 194 2.20 2.15 13.80
N HIS A 195 1.94 1.29 14.78
CA HIS A 195 2.13 -0.15 14.69
C HIS A 195 0.79 -0.86 14.51
N TYR A 196 0.81 -1.95 13.74
CA TYR A 196 -0.32 -2.82 13.45
C TYR A 196 0.09 -4.28 13.60
N ASP A 197 -0.74 -5.04 14.29
CA ASP A 197 -0.73 -6.50 14.24
C ASP A 197 -1.61 -6.89 13.05
N THR A 198 -1.03 -7.31 11.93
CA THR A 198 -1.76 -7.33 10.66
C THR A 198 -2.47 -8.65 10.38
N SER A 199 -3.67 -8.52 9.81
CA SER A 199 -4.44 -9.57 9.14
C SER A 199 -4.78 -9.30 7.66
N PRO A 200 -4.70 -8.07 7.08
CA PRO A 200 -4.99 -7.88 5.66
C PRO A 200 -3.89 -8.43 4.73
N MET A 201 -4.26 -8.71 3.48
CA MET A 201 -3.34 -9.22 2.45
C MET A 201 -2.59 -8.10 1.73
N TYR A 202 -3.28 -7.03 1.34
CA TYR A 202 -2.66 -5.85 0.73
C TYR A 202 -3.05 -4.58 1.46
N VAL A 203 -2.12 -3.64 1.55
CA VAL A 203 -2.34 -2.33 2.17
C VAL A 203 -1.84 -1.20 1.27
N LYS A 204 -2.66 -0.16 1.11
CA LYS A 204 -2.25 1.17 0.60
C LYS A 204 -2.51 2.22 1.66
N VAL A 205 -1.76 3.32 1.59
CA VAL A 205 -1.87 4.42 2.54
C VAL A 205 -2.02 5.72 1.80
N LEU A 206 -3.20 6.34 1.90
CA LEU A 206 -3.46 7.67 1.36
C LEU A 206 -3.24 8.72 2.45
N VAL A 207 -2.85 9.92 2.02
CA VAL A 207 -2.63 11.05 2.90
C VAL A 207 -3.56 12.18 2.50
N GLU A 208 -4.43 12.60 3.43
CA GLU A 208 -5.32 13.75 3.31
C GLU A 208 -4.67 14.95 3.99
N ASN A 209 -4.47 16.04 3.26
CA ASN A 209 -4.15 17.33 3.87
C ASN A 209 -5.43 17.99 4.37
N LEU A 210 -5.60 18.07 5.69
CA LEU A 210 -6.79 18.66 6.31
C LEU A 210 -6.76 20.20 6.26
N ASP A 211 -5.62 20.81 5.93
CA ASP A 211 -5.47 22.25 5.84
C ASP A 211 -5.91 22.76 4.47
N ALA A 212 -6.99 23.55 4.46
CA ALA A 212 -7.51 24.18 3.24
C ALA A 212 -6.78 25.49 2.86
N GLY A 213 -5.86 25.97 3.70
CA GLY A 213 -5.10 27.20 3.49
C GLY A 213 -3.64 26.99 3.13
N GLN A 214 -3.04 25.86 3.49
CA GLN A 214 -1.62 25.56 3.28
C GLN A 214 -1.38 24.16 2.74
N ALA A 215 -0.42 24.04 1.84
CA ALA A 215 0.08 22.74 1.40
C ALA A 215 1.03 22.13 2.45
N VAL A 216 1.16 20.81 2.42
CA VAL A 216 2.13 20.05 3.22
C VAL A 216 3.21 19.54 2.27
N THR A 217 4.47 19.73 2.63
CA THR A 217 5.62 19.39 1.77
C THR A 217 6.44 18.26 2.37
N ASP A 218 7.31 17.64 1.57
CA ASP A 218 8.21 16.55 2.00
C ASP A 218 7.45 15.42 2.71
N VAL A 219 6.33 14.96 2.11
CA VAL A 219 5.46 13.94 2.70
C VAL A 219 5.94 12.55 2.28
N GLU A 220 6.34 11.75 3.26
CA GLU A 220 6.84 10.40 3.02
C GLU A 220 6.09 9.43 3.95
N VAL A 221 5.62 8.31 3.40
CA VAL A 221 5.08 7.18 4.18
C VAL A 221 5.94 5.96 3.92
N ILE A 222 6.52 5.40 4.97
CA ILE A 222 7.35 4.20 4.92
C ILE A 222 6.64 3.08 5.68
N ALA A 223 6.42 1.95 5.01
CA ALA A 223 6.07 0.70 5.66
C ALA A 223 7.31 -0.05 6.07
N THR A 224 7.36 -0.52 7.31
CA THR A 224 8.29 -1.55 7.76
C THR A 224 7.51 -2.81 8.09
N VAL A 225 7.79 -3.88 7.36
CA VAL A 225 7.15 -5.19 7.51
C VAL A 225 8.11 -6.11 8.24
N GLY A 226 7.68 -6.72 9.33
CA GLY A 226 8.42 -7.77 10.03
C GLY A 226 7.72 -9.12 9.86
N VAL A 227 8.44 -10.11 9.35
CA VAL A 227 8.04 -11.53 9.28
C VAL A 227 8.73 -12.37 10.34
#